data_AF-A0A9W4UCW9-F1
#
_entry.id   AF-A0A9W4UCW9-F1
#
_cell.length_a   1.000
_cell.length_b   1.000
_cell.length_c   1.000
_cell.angle_alpha   90.00
_cell.angle_beta   90.00
_cell.angle_gamma   90.00
#
_symmetry.space_group_name_H-M   'P 1'
#
loop_
_entity.id
_entity.type
_entity.pdbx_description
1 polymer ?
#
loop_
_entity_poly.entity_id
_entity_poly.type
_entity_poly.pdbx_seq_one_letter_code
_entity_poly.pdbx_strand_id
1 'polypeptide(L)'
;MAPPIPLISLSDLEQHATAVQPQSPFATSPTQRLRKNNTPPPPRALTDCPLKEITQYKCNAEKPKGAKRPVVICDPVVRLFRVCANGMHVETTAWEEWKAGQLQQSGVKEGKTT
;
A
#
# COMPACT_ATOMS: atom_id res chain seq x y z
N MET A 1 1.19 -29.69 -1.61
CA MET A 1 0.33 -29.57 -2.82
C MET A 1 -0.18 -28.14 -2.86
N ALA A 2 0.02 -27.41 -3.97
CA ALA A 2 -0.45 -26.03 -4.09
C ALA A 2 -1.97 -26.00 -4.33
N PRO A 3 -2.71 -25.03 -3.76
CA PRO A 3 -4.14 -24.91 -4.01
C PRO A 3 -4.39 -24.52 -5.49
N PRO A 4 -5.48 -25.00 -6.10
CA PRO A 4 -5.82 -24.65 -7.48
C PRO A 4 -6.14 -23.15 -7.59
N ILE A 5 -5.59 -22.52 -8.63
CA ILE A 5 -5.88 -21.11 -8.94
C ILE A 5 -7.24 -21.05 -9.63
N PRO A 6 -8.21 -20.27 -9.13
CA PRO A 6 -9.51 -20.14 -9.78
C PRO A 6 -9.37 -19.47 -11.14
N LEU A 7 -9.89 -20.11 -12.20
CA LEU A 7 -10.02 -19.55 -13.53
C LEU A 7 -11.27 -18.67 -13.58
N ILE A 8 -11.10 -17.37 -13.43
CA ILE A 8 -12.19 -16.39 -13.52
C ILE A 8 -12.26 -15.89 -14.97
N SER A 9 -13.43 -16.01 -15.60
CA SER A 9 -13.69 -15.43 -16.93
C SER A 9 -13.68 -13.91 -16.84
N LEU A 10 -13.16 -13.22 -17.86
CA LEU A 10 -13.11 -11.74 -17.89
C LEU A 10 -14.51 -11.12 -17.78
N SER A 11 -15.52 -11.78 -18.32
CA SER A 11 -16.93 -11.38 -18.23
C SER A 11 -17.47 -11.39 -16.80
N ASP A 12 -16.93 -12.28 -15.96
CA ASP A 12 -17.36 -12.49 -14.58
C ASP A 12 -16.44 -11.75 -13.59
N LEU A 13 -15.41 -11.05 -14.09
CA LEU A 13 -14.43 -10.37 -13.24
C LEU A 13 -15.08 -9.29 -12.38
N GLU A 14 -16.06 -8.56 -12.92
CA GLU A 14 -16.76 -7.48 -12.21
C GLU A 14 -17.56 -8.00 -11.01
N GLN A 15 -18.12 -9.20 -11.12
CA GLN A 15 -18.86 -9.88 -10.05
C GLN A 15 -17.91 -10.32 -8.91
N HIS A 16 -16.67 -10.66 -9.23
CA HIS A 16 -15.65 -11.05 -8.26
C HIS A 16 -14.84 -9.87 -7.73
N ALA A 17 -14.75 -8.77 -8.47
CA ALA A 17 -13.89 -7.63 -8.15
C ALA A 17 -14.42 -6.77 -6.99
N THR A 18 -15.70 -6.86 -6.63
CA THR A 18 -16.26 -6.00 -5.58
C THR A 18 -17.36 -6.66 -4.77
N ALA A 19 -17.16 -7.89 -4.29
CA ALA A 19 -17.94 -8.36 -3.15
C ALA A 19 -17.29 -7.81 -1.87
N VAL A 20 -17.70 -6.61 -1.45
CA VAL A 20 -17.60 -6.21 -0.05
C VAL A 20 -18.30 -7.32 0.75
N GLN A 21 -17.53 -8.23 1.32
CA GLN A 21 -18.11 -9.33 2.09
C GLN A 21 -18.89 -8.70 3.25
N PRO A 22 -20.21 -8.95 3.40
CA PRO A 22 -21.03 -8.33 4.44
C PRO A 22 -20.59 -8.68 5.87
N GLN A 23 -19.66 -9.63 6.01
CA GLN A 23 -19.11 -10.12 7.25
C GLN A 23 -17.59 -9.89 7.36
N SER A 24 -17.00 -9.13 6.44
CA SER A 24 -15.64 -8.63 6.64
C SER A 24 -15.66 -7.56 7.73
N PRO A 25 -14.85 -7.66 8.80
CA PRO A 25 -14.68 -6.57 9.76
C PRO A 25 -14.06 -5.31 9.12
N PHE A 26 -13.64 -5.41 7.84
CA PHE A 26 -13.11 -4.32 7.02
C PHE A 26 -14.13 -3.72 6.03
N ALA A 27 -15.32 -4.32 5.91
CA ALA A 27 -16.41 -3.83 5.06
C ALA A 27 -17.18 -2.69 5.73
N THR A 28 -16.51 -1.57 6.02
CA THR A 28 -17.23 -0.37 6.43
C THR A 28 -17.81 0.27 5.17
N SER A 29 -19.08 -0.01 4.89
CA SER A 29 -19.83 0.69 3.85
C SER A 29 -19.63 2.22 4.00
N PRO A 30 -19.36 2.97 2.92
CA PRO A 30 -19.19 4.42 3.01
C PRO A 30 -20.42 5.12 3.62
N THR A 31 -21.60 4.49 3.59
CA THR A 31 -22.84 4.97 4.21
C THR A 31 -22.97 4.71 5.72
N GLN A 32 -22.17 3.81 6.32
CA GLN A 32 -22.17 3.64 7.79
C GLN A 32 -21.44 4.77 8.53
N ARG A 33 -20.92 5.78 7.81
CA ARG A 33 -20.40 7.03 8.41
C ARG A 33 -21.48 7.98 8.89
N LEU A 34 -22.75 7.62 8.89
CA LEU A 34 -23.75 8.37 9.66
C LEU A 34 -23.73 7.89 11.12
N ARG A 35 -22.63 8.19 11.82
CA ARG A 35 -22.65 8.18 13.28
C ARG A 35 -23.67 9.21 13.73
N LYS A 36 -24.37 8.91 14.83
CA LYS A 36 -25.50 9.65 15.44
C LYS A 36 -25.25 11.14 15.73
N ASN A 37 -24.05 11.65 15.43
CA ASN A 37 -23.63 13.02 15.56
C ASN A 37 -22.73 13.27 14.33
N ASN A 38 -23.08 14.20 13.44
CA ASN A 38 -22.34 14.55 12.21
C ASN A 38 -20.94 15.15 12.46
N THR A 39 -20.32 14.90 13.62
CA THR A 39 -18.98 15.37 13.96
C THR A 39 -17.96 14.43 13.34
N PRO A 40 -17.10 14.91 12.41
CA PRO A 40 -15.98 14.13 11.94
C PRO A 40 -15.10 13.71 13.12
N PRO A 41 -14.52 12.50 13.12
CA PRO A 41 -13.51 12.16 14.12
C PRO A 41 -12.39 13.20 14.09
N PRO A 42 -11.77 13.52 15.25
CA PRO A 42 -10.68 14.49 15.29
C PRO A 42 -9.57 14.07 14.33
N PRO A 43 -8.88 15.03 13.66
CA PRO A 43 -7.75 14.71 12.81
C PRO A 43 -6.71 13.94 13.62
N ARG A 44 -6.38 12.73 13.19
CA ARG A 44 -5.33 11.93 13.82
C ARG A 44 -4.01 12.22 13.13
N ALA A 45 -2.97 12.51 13.89
CA ALA A 45 -1.63 12.60 13.31
C ALA A 45 -1.23 11.20 12.82
N LEU A 46 -0.86 11.11 11.54
CA LEU A 46 -0.48 9.84 10.93
C LEU A 46 0.80 9.24 11.56
N THR A 47 1.61 10.07 12.23
CA THR A 47 2.77 9.63 13.04
C THR A 47 2.37 8.71 14.18
N ASP A 48 1.16 8.85 14.71
CA ASP A 48 0.65 8.07 15.84
C ASP A 48 0.09 6.70 15.41
N CYS A 49 0.13 6.42 14.10
CA CYS A 49 -0.28 5.15 13.55
C CYS A 49 0.97 4.29 13.29
N PRO A 50 0.96 2.99 13.66
CA PRO A 50 2.03 2.05 13.32
C PRO A 50 2.43 2.13 11.85
N LEU A 51 3.75 2.30 11.62
CA LEU A 51 4.36 2.18 10.30
C LEU A 51 4.56 0.71 9.97
N LYS A 52 4.18 0.32 8.76
CA LYS A 52 4.36 -1.02 8.22
C LYS A 52 4.93 -0.94 6.81
N GLU A 53 5.49 -2.05 6.37
CA GLU A 53 6.15 -2.20 5.08
C GLU A 53 5.54 -3.38 4.30
N ILE A 54 5.36 -3.18 3.00
CA ILE A 54 4.97 -4.23 2.06
C ILE A 54 5.85 -4.17 0.82
N THR A 55 6.44 -5.31 0.45
CA THR A 55 7.15 -5.45 -0.82
C THR A 55 6.16 -5.86 -1.91
N GLN A 56 5.97 -4.98 -2.88
CA GLN A 56 5.26 -5.28 -4.12
C GLN A 56 6.26 -5.61 -5.22
N TYR A 57 5.83 -6.28 -6.28
CA TYR A 57 6.69 -6.56 -7.43
C TYR A 57 6.13 -5.88 -8.67
N LYS A 58 6.95 -5.08 -9.35
CA LYS A 58 6.64 -4.51 -10.65
C LYS A 58 7.19 -5.44 -11.73
N CYS A 59 6.30 -6.17 -12.38
CA CYS A 59 6.67 -7.11 -13.43
C CYS A 59 6.44 -6.52 -14.83
N ASN A 60 7.48 -6.54 -15.67
CA ASN A 60 7.41 -6.15 -17.07
C ASN A 60 7.82 -7.33 -17.95
N ALA A 61 7.12 -7.54 -19.07
CA ALA A 61 7.51 -8.51 -20.07
C ALA A 61 8.48 -7.84 -21.07
N GLU A 62 9.69 -8.35 -21.15
CA GLU A 62 10.73 -7.86 -22.03
C GLU A 62 11.10 -8.93 -23.06
N LYS A 63 11.40 -8.53 -24.30
CA LYS A 63 11.96 -9.43 -25.30
C LYS A 63 13.41 -9.02 -25.58
N PRO A 64 14.38 -9.56 -24.83
CA PRO A 64 15.79 -9.22 -25.05
C PRO A 64 16.20 -9.56 -26.49
N LYS A 65 17.11 -8.76 -27.06
CA LYS A 65 17.60 -8.97 -28.43
C LYS A 65 18.16 -10.38 -28.57
N GLY A 66 17.65 -11.14 -29.54
CA GLY A 66 18.05 -12.53 -29.79
C GLY A 66 17.20 -13.59 -29.06
N ALA A 67 16.31 -13.21 -28.15
CA ALA A 67 15.43 -14.16 -27.49
C ALA A 67 14.23 -14.56 -28.37
N LYS A 68 13.99 -15.88 -28.47
CA LYS A 68 12.85 -16.43 -29.20
C LYS A 68 11.51 -16.15 -28.51
N ARG A 69 11.51 -15.97 -27.19
CA ARG A 69 10.32 -15.73 -26.35
C ARG A 69 10.56 -14.57 -25.38
N PRO A 70 9.51 -13.83 -24.99
CA PRO A 70 9.61 -12.80 -23.96
C PRO A 70 9.93 -13.43 -22.60
N VAL A 71 10.62 -12.66 -21.76
CA VAL A 71 10.95 -12.99 -20.38
C VAL A 71 10.24 -11.97 -19.49
N VAL A 72 9.67 -12.42 -18.37
CA VAL A 72 9.06 -11.52 -17.37
C VAL A 72 10.13 -11.19 -16.34
N ILE A 73 10.41 -9.90 -16.16
CA ILE A 73 11.34 -9.37 -15.16
C ILE A 73 10.53 -8.64 -14.10
N CYS A 74 10.71 -9.00 -12.82
CA CYS A 74 9.97 -8.43 -11.71
C CYS A 74 10.93 -7.74 -10.73
N ASP A 75 10.78 -6.42 -10.59
CA ASP A 75 11.58 -5.63 -9.67
C ASP A 75 10.82 -5.42 -8.35
N PRO A 76 11.48 -5.60 -7.18
CA PRO A 76 10.85 -5.34 -5.90
C PRO A 76 10.65 -3.83 -5.68
N VAL A 77 9.47 -3.46 -5.22
CA VAL A 77 9.07 -2.08 -4.89
C VAL A 77 8.56 -2.08 -3.45
N VAL A 78 9.34 -1.49 -2.55
CA VAL A 78 8.96 -1.32 -1.15
C VAL A 78 7.94 -0.19 -1.03
N ARG A 79 6.79 -0.48 -0.43
CA ARG A 79 5.77 0.51 -0.08
C ARG A 79 5.62 0.59 1.43
N LEU A 80 5.56 1.82 1.94
CA LEU A 80 5.36 2.09 3.35
C LEU A 80 3.92 2.54 3.60
N PHE A 81 3.33 2.07 4.68
CA PHE A 81 1.94 2.37 5.02
C PHE A 81 1.73 2.55 6.52
N ARG A 82 0.81 3.46 6.87
CA ARG A 82 0.37 3.70 8.24
C ARG A 82 -0.96 3.00 8.47
N VAL A 83 -1.02 2.16 9.50
CA VAL A 83 -2.26 1.46 9.92
C VAL A 83 -2.76 2.05 11.22
N CYS A 84 -3.90 2.74 11.17
CA CYS A 84 -4.48 3.36 12.35
C CYS A 84 -5.52 2.44 13.02
N ALA A 85 -5.76 2.65 14.33
CA ALA A 85 -6.63 1.81 15.14
C ALA A 85 -8.10 1.75 14.68
N ASN A 86 -8.54 2.70 13.84
CA ASN A 86 -9.88 2.73 13.24
C ASN A 86 -9.98 1.93 11.92
N GLY A 87 -8.95 1.15 11.56
CA GLY A 87 -8.90 0.41 10.29
C GLY A 87 -8.49 1.27 9.09
N MET A 88 -8.15 2.55 9.30
CA MET A 88 -7.65 3.40 8.22
C MET A 88 -6.22 3.01 7.83
N HIS A 89 -6.03 2.69 6.56
CA HIS A 89 -4.73 2.40 5.95
C HIS A 89 -4.37 3.50 4.97
N VAL A 90 -3.17 4.07 5.10
CA VAL A 90 -2.69 5.15 4.23
C VAL A 90 -1.30 4.78 3.73
N GLU A 91 -1.10 4.78 2.41
CA GLU A 91 0.24 4.66 1.84
C GLU A 91 1.02 5.95 2.07
N THR A 92 2.22 5.84 2.66
CA THR A 92 3.04 6.98 3.06
C THR A 92 4.48 6.91 2.54
N THR A 93 4.75 6.06 1.53
CA THR A 93 6.09 5.86 0.93
C THR A 93 6.84 7.18 0.70
N ALA A 94 6.27 8.10 -0.08
CA ALA A 94 6.90 9.39 -0.37
C ALA A 94 7.14 10.26 0.88
N TRP A 95 6.24 10.20 1.86
CA TRP A 95 6.35 11.01 3.08
C TRP A 95 7.44 10.48 4.03
N GLU A 96 7.57 9.15 4.14
CA GLU A 96 8.62 8.53 4.95
C GLU A 96 10.01 8.71 4.31
N GLU A 97 10.12 8.60 2.98
CA GLU A 97 11.37 8.89 2.24
C GLU A 97 11.82 10.34 2.46
N TRP A 98 10.90 11.30 2.35
CA TRP A 98 11.20 12.71 2.60
C TRP A 98 11.70 12.94 4.04
N LYS A 99 11.05 12.34 5.05
CA LYS A 99 11.48 12.43 6.46
C LYS A 99 12.88 11.85 6.67
N ALA A 100 13.17 10.70 6.07
CA ALA A 100 14.49 10.08 6.14
C ALA A 100 15.57 10.99 5.55
N GLY A 101 15.30 11.63 4.42
CA GLY A 101 16.20 12.60 3.80
C GLY A 101 16.49 13.83 4.68
N GLN A 102 15.49 14.33 5.42
CA GLN A 102 15.67 15.45 6.36
C GLN A 102 16.58 15.09 7.54
N LEU A 103 16.39 13.91 8.14
CA LEU A 103 17.21 13.44 9.27
C LEU A 103 18.68 13.23 8.89
N GLN A 104 18.94 12.78 7.67
CA GLN A 104 20.30 12.63 7.16
C GLN A 104 20.99 14.00 6.96
N GLN A 105 20.25 15.02 6.54
CA GLN A 105 20.80 16.38 6.38
C GLN A 105 21.07 17.08 7.71
N SER A 106 20.31 16.79 8.77
CA SER A 106 20.56 17.34 10.10
C SER A 106 21.80 16.75 10.77
N GLY A 107 22.12 15.47 10.54
CA GLY A 107 23.30 14.81 11.11
C GLY A 107 24.63 15.20 10.45
N VAL A 108 24.60 15.68 9.21
CA VAL A 108 25.81 16.15 8.48
C VAL A 108 26.32 17.51 8.99
N LYS A 109 25.49 18.28 9.71
CA LYS A 109 25.87 19.62 10.19
C LYS A 109 26.69 19.63 11.49
N GLU A 110 26.83 18.51 12.19
CA GLU A 110 27.55 18.43 13.48
C GLU A 110 29.03 18.03 13.36
N GLY A 111 29.54 17.81 12.15
CA GLY A 111 30.89 17.24 11.92
C GLY A 111 31.91 18.16 11.21
N LYS A 112 31.70 19.48 11.15
CA LYS A 112 32.65 20.41 10.52
C LYS A 112 33.06 21.53 11.47
N THR A 113 33.94 21.22 12.41
CA THR A 113 34.76 22.19 13.13
C THR A 113 36.20 22.02 12.65
N THR A 114 36.64 22.97 11.83
CA THR A 114 38.06 23.23 11.52
C THR A 114 38.70 23.92 12.72
#